data_AF-Q4SZY6-F1
#
_entry.id   AF-Q4SZY6-F1
#
_cell.length_a   1.000
_cell.length_b   1.000
_cell.length_c   1.000
_cell.angle_alpha   90.00
_cell.angle_beta   90.00
_cell.angle_gamma   90.00
#
_symmetry.space_group_name_H-M   'P 1'
#
loop_
_entity.id
_entity.type
_entity.pdbx_description
1 polymer ?
#
loop_
_entity_poly.entity_id
_entity_poly.type
_entity_poly.pdbx_seq_one_letter_code
_entity_poly.pdbx_strand_id
1 'polypeptide(L)'
;INIHIFLLYVQIQKASCSSVAYGEVARRKGTISQYFTTLHCPVCDELTQLGVCSRCRAEPQRVAVTLYQDIRQWENQQDQMLQICRNCSGSTERLVPCVSLDCPVLYKLSRISRQLSKAPYLRQLLEQF
;
A
#
# COMPACT_ATOMS: atom_id res chain seq x y z
N ILE A 1 12.16 30.34 -6.31
CA ILE A 1 12.59 29.23 -7.19
C ILE A 1 12.58 27.84 -6.50
N ASN A 2 12.74 27.73 -5.17
CA ASN A 2 12.79 26.42 -4.48
C ASN A 2 11.45 25.80 -3.99
N ILE A 3 10.29 26.43 -4.25
CA ILE A 3 8.97 25.87 -3.85
C ILE A 3 8.42 24.89 -4.90
N HIS A 4 8.93 24.94 -6.14
CA HIS A 4 8.38 24.16 -7.25
C HIS A 4 8.88 22.70 -7.31
N ILE A 5 9.94 22.34 -6.59
CA ILE A 5 10.47 20.96 -6.52
C ILE A 5 9.67 20.10 -5.52
N PHE A 6 9.14 20.71 -4.45
CA PHE A 6 8.37 19.97 -3.46
C PHE A 6 7.02 19.45 -4.02
N LEU A 7 6.46 20.15 -5.01
CA LEU A 7 5.25 19.72 -5.72
C LEU A 7 5.52 18.65 -6.79
N LEU A 8 6.77 18.52 -7.28
CA LEU A 8 7.13 17.51 -8.28
C LEU A 8 7.28 16.10 -7.66
N TYR A 9 7.64 16.01 -6.37
CA TYR A 9 7.76 14.72 -5.68
C TYR A 9 6.42 14.08 -5.34
N VAL A 10 5.36 14.89 -5.20
CA VAL A 10 3.97 14.41 -5.04
C VAL A 10 3.45 13.76 -6.33
N GLN A 11 4.04 14.06 -7.50
CA GLN A 11 3.56 13.55 -8.79
C GLN A 11 4.05 12.14 -9.14
N ILE A 12 5.00 11.56 -8.41
CA ILE A 12 5.39 10.14 -8.53
C ILE A 12 4.52 9.25 -7.61
N GLN A 13 3.34 9.74 -7.24
CA GLN A 13 2.26 8.99 -6.59
C GLN A 13 1.20 8.55 -7.64
N LYS A 14 1.63 8.34 -8.89
CA LYS A 14 0.82 7.73 -9.95
C LYS A 14 1.28 6.29 -10.21
N ALA A 15 1.17 5.44 -9.20
CA ALA A 15 1.25 3.98 -9.37
C ALA A 15 0.55 3.24 -8.21
N SER A 16 -0.70 3.59 -7.95
CA SER A 16 -1.72 2.68 -7.39
C SER A 16 -3.04 3.44 -7.40
N CYS A 17 -3.82 3.27 -8.47
CA CYS A 17 -5.16 3.84 -8.56
C CYS A 17 -6.11 2.92 -7.81
N SER A 18 -6.44 3.25 -6.56
CA SER A 18 -7.65 2.79 -5.88
C SER A 18 -8.72 3.86 -6.08
N SER A 19 -9.37 3.86 -7.25
CA SER A 19 -10.52 4.71 -7.50
C SER A 19 -11.77 4.10 -6.84
N VAL A 20 -12.06 4.56 -5.63
CA VAL A 20 -13.40 4.43 -5.03
C VAL A 20 -14.35 5.29 -5.87
N ALA A 21 -15.35 4.66 -6.48
CA ALA A 21 -16.36 5.33 -7.29
C ALA A 21 -17.59 5.63 -6.45
N TYR A 22 -17.89 6.90 -6.25
CA TYR A 22 -19.25 7.40 -6.00
C TYR A 22 -19.40 8.74 -6.71
N GLY A 23 -20.41 8.87 -7.56
CA GLY A 23 -20.86 10.14 -8.15
C GLY A 23 -20.54 10.33 -9.63
N GLU A 24 -21.59 10.35 -10.46
CA GLU A 24 -21.59 10.72 -11.88
C GLU A 24 -21.02 12.11 -12.13
N VAL A 25 -19.96 12.22 -12.96
CA VAL A 25 -19.78 13.30 -13.95
C VAL A 25 -18.98 12.74 -15.13
N ALA A 26 -19.52 12.92 -16.34
CA ALA A 26 -18.91 12.54 -17.62
C ALA A 26 -17.46 13.03 -17.76
N ARG A 27 -16.50 12.10 -17.85
CA ARG A 27 -15.09 12.41 -18.13
C ARG A 27 -14.58 11.51 -19.24
N ARG A 28 -14.22 12.12 -20.38
CA ARG A 28 -13.70 11.44 -21.57
C ARG A 28 -12.48 10.59 -21.20
N LYS A 29 -12.61 9.28 -21.42
CA LYS A 29 -11.69 8.24 -20.96
C LYS A 29 -10.61 7.95 -22.01
N GLY A 30 -9.44 8.61 -21.90
CA GLY A 30 -8.39 8.64 -22.94
C GLY A 30 -7.39 7.46 -23.02
N THR A 31 -7.54 6.39 -22.25
CA THR A 31 -6.64 5.20 -22.34
C THR A 31 -7.41 3.90 -22.19
N ILE A 32 -6.98 2.87 -22.93
CA ILE A 32 -7.60 1.53 -22.91
C ILE A 32 -7.59 0.89 -21.50
N SER A 33 -6.61 1.26 -20.66
CA SER A 33 -6.50 0.84 -19.26
C SER A 33 -7.73 1.18 -18.41
N GLN A 34 -8.58 2.11 -18.86
CA GLN A 34 -9.78 2.54 -18.13
C GLN A 34 -10.95 1.55 -18.25
N TYR A 35 -10.80 0.54 -19.11
CA TYR A 35 -11.75 -0.55 -19.30
C TYR A 35 -11.25 -1.88 -18.68
N PHE A 36 -10.03 -1.89 -18.12
CA PHE A 36 -9.43 -3.06 -17.49
C PHE A 36 -9.10 -2.77 -16.01
N THR A 37 -10.07 -3.00 -15.12
CA THR A 37 -9.76 -3.17 -13.68
C THR A 37 -9.19 -4.56 -13.46
N THR A 38 -7.90 -4.72 -13.78
CA THR A 38 -7.16 -5.94 -13.42
C THR A 38 -6.48 -5.72 -12.08
N LEU A 39 -6.78 -6.60 -11.13
CA LEU A 39 -6.12 -6.70 -9.83
C LEU A 39 -5.25 -7.96 -9.83
N HIS A 40 -4.31 -8.05 -8.90
CA HIS A 40 -3.57 -9.28 -8.64
C HIS A 40 -4.14 -9.92 -7.39
N CYS A 41 -4.34 -11.24 -7.40
CA CYS A 41 -4.81 -11.96 -6.23
C CYS A 41 -3.72 -11.95 -5.15
N PRO A 42 -4.00 -11.50 -3.92
CA PRO A 42 -2.98 -11.41 -2.87
C PRO A 42 -2.41 -12.77 -2.42
N VAL A 43 -3.03 -13.89 -2.81
CA VAL A 43 -2.61 -15.24 -2.41
C VAL A 43 -1.75 -15.94 -3.47
N CYS A 44 -2.09 -15.79 -4.76
CA CYS A 44 -1.41 -16.50 -5.86
C CYS A 44 -0.83 -15.59 -6.94
N ASP A 45 -1.01 -14.27 -6.82
CA ASP A 45 -0.56 -13.23 -7.76
C ASP A 45 -1.14 -13.34 -9.19
N GLU A 46 -2.14 -14.19 -9.41
CA GLU A 46 -2.83 -14.27 -10.71
C GLU A 46 -3.71 -13.03 -10.93
N LEU A 47 -3.79 -12.58 -12.19
CA LEU A 47 -4.69 -11.49 -12.59
C LEU A 47 -6.15 -11.89 -12.34
N THR A 48 -6.88 -10.99 -11.69
CA THR A 48 -8.27 -11.21 -11.28
C THR A 48 -9.05 -9.90 -11.38
N GLN A 49 -10.34 -9.99 -11.72
CA GLN A 49 -11.27 -8.87 -11.64
C GLN A 49 -11.96 -8.79 -10.26
N LEU A 50 -11.84 -9.86 -9.47
CA LEU A 50 -12.24 -9.94 -8.07
C LEU A 50 -11.07 -9.59 -7.15
N GLY A 51 -11.32 -9.20 -5.89
CA GLY A 51 -10.24 -8.98 -4.92
C GLY A 51 -9.41 -10.25 -4.59
N VAL A 52 -10.05 -11.43 -4.65
CA VAL A 52 -9.41 -12.74 -4.53
C VAL A 52 -9.97 -13.63 -5.64
N CYS A 53 -9.10 -14.32 -6.38
CA CYS A 53 -9.51 -15.15 -7.51
C CYS A 53 -10.42 -16.31 -7.07
N SER A 54 -11.25 -16.82 -7.98
CA SER A 54 -12.20 -17.91 -7.69
C SER A 54 -11.53 -19.17 -7.15
N ARG A 55 -10.31 -19.49 -7.62
CA ARG A 55 -9.53 -20.63 -7.15
C ARG A 55 -9.15 -20.50 -5.68
N CYS A 56 -8.61 -19.36 -5.26
CA CYS A 56 -8.25 -19.13 -3.86
C CYS A 56 -9.50 -19.00 -2.96
N ARG A 57 -10.61 -18.50 -3.47
CA ARG A 57 -11.88 -18.45 -2.73
C ARG A 57 -12.43 -19.83 -2.35
N ALA A 58 -12.03 -20.91 -3.04
CA ALA A 58 -12.41 -22.28 -2.66
C ALA A 58 -11.78 -22.73 -1.33
N GLU A 59 -10.71 -22.06 -0.87
CA GLU A 59 -10.00 -22.34 0.38
C GLU A 59 -9.98 -21.11 1.29
N PRO A 60 -11.13 -20.68 1.87
CA PRO A 60 -11.24 -19.42 2.59
C PRO A 60 -10.31 -19.33 3.82
N GLN A 61 -10.07 -20.45 4.51
CA GLN A 61 -9.14 -20.51 5.64
C GLN A 61 -7.71 -20.17 5.22
N ARG A 62 -7.26 -20.70 4.08
CA ARG A 62 -5.93 -20.42 3.52
C ARG A 62 -5.81 -18.95 3.15
N VAL A 63 -6.83 -18.39 2.50
CA VAL A 63 -6.89 -16.96 2.17
C VAL A 63 -6.75 -16.11 3.43
N ALA A 64 -7.57 -16.37 4.46
CA ALA A 64 -7.55 -15.61 5.69
C ALA A 64 -6.17 -15.64 6.36
N VAL A 65 -5.56 -16.83 6.50
CA VAL A 65 -4.23 -16.98 7.11
C VAL A 65 -3.17 -16.22 6.32
N THR A 66 -3.15 -16.34 4.98
CA THR A 66 -2.18 -15.61 4.14
C THR A 66 -2.33 -14.10 4.30
N LEU A 67 -3.56 -13.58 4.23
CA LEU A 67 -3.82 -12.15 4.38
C LEU A 67 -3.42 -11.61 5.76
N TYR A 68 -3.74 -12.34 6.84
CA TYR A 68 -3.30 -11.97 8.19
C TYR A 68 -1.78 -12.00 8.35
N GLN A 69 -1.11 -12.98 7.76
CA GLN A 69 0.34 -13.09 7.78
C GLN A 69 1.00 -11.92 7.06
N ASP A 70 0.52 -11.54 5.88
CA ASP A 70 1.05 -10.43 5.10
C ASP A 70 0.91 -9.09 5.84
N ILE A 71 -0.28 -8.81 6.38
CA ILE A 71 -0.54 -7.61 7.17
C ILE A 71 0.42 -7.56 8.37
N ARG A 72 0.49 -8.65 9.14
CA ARG A 72 1.35 -8.73 10.33
C ARG A 72 2.82 -8.56 9.98
N GLN A 73 3.26 -9.15 8.87
CA GLN A 73 4.64 -9.03 8.41
C GLN A 73 5.00 -7.57 8.08
N TRP A 74 4.15 -6.87 7.33
CA TRP A 74 4.40 -5.46 6.98
C TRP A 74 4.36 -4.54 8.20
N GLU A 75 3.47 -4.79 9.15
CA GLU A 75 3.41 -4.04 10.42
C GLU A 75 4.67 -4.24 11.24
N ASN A 76 5.11 -5.49 11.42
CA ASN A 76 6.34 -5.79 12.13
C ASN A 76 7.56 -5.13 11.47
N GLN A 77 7.64 -5.14 10.13
CA GLN A 77 8.71 -4.48 9.39
C GLN A 77 8.68 -2.95 9.61
N GLN A 78 7.50 -2.33 9.65
CA GLN A 78 7.37 -0.91 9.94
C GLN A 78 7.83 -0.60 11.36
N ASP A 79 7.38 -1.37 12.35
CA ASP A 79 7.73 -1.18 13.75
C ASP A 79 9.24 -1.33 13.99
N GLN A 80 9.87 -2.33 13.36
CA GLN A 80 11.33 -2.50 13.41
C GLN A 80 12.08 -1.29 12.84
N MET A 81 11.63 -0.74 11.70
CA MET A 81 12.26 0.45 11.12
C MET A 81 12.02 1.70 11.98
N LEU A 82 10.82 1.86 12.54
CA LEU A 82 10.51 2.97 13.44
C LEU A 82 11.34 2.91 14.72
N GLN A 83 11.59 1.71 15.25
CA GLN A 83 12.49 1.53 16.40
C GLN A 83 13.91 2.04 16.10
N ILE A 84 14.44 1.75 14.91
CA ILE A 84 15.74 2.29 14.47
C ILE A 84 15.71 3.82 14.40
N CYS A 85 14.65 4.40 13.82
CA CYS A 85 14.49 5.86 13.76
C CYS A 85 14.40 6.51 15.15
N ARG A 86 13.70 5.88 16.11
CA ARG A 86 13.60 6.36 17.49
C ARG A 86 14.96 6.35 18.18
N ASN A 87 15.70 5.25 18.06
CA ASN A 87 17.05 5.15 18.61
C ASN A 87 18.00 6.19 18.00
N CYS A 88 17.90 6.43 16.69
CA CYS A 88 18.74 7.41 15.99
C CYS A 88 18.43 8.86 16.39
N SER A 89 17.15 9.19 16.60
CA SER A 89 16.69 10.56 16.93
C SER A 89 16.65 10.85 18.42
N GLY A 90 16.75 9.83 19.27
CA GLY A 90 16.49 9.94 20.71
C GLY A 90 15.02 10.23 21.06
N SER A 91 14.10 10.08 20.11
CA SER A 91 12.68 10.36 20.29
C SER A 91 11.93 9.16 20.86
N THR A 92 11.05 9.41 21.84
CA THR A 92 10.11 8.43 22.39
C THR A 92 8.76 8.46 21.67
N GLU A 93 8.56 9.39 20.74
CA GLU A 93 7.30 9.54 20.03
C GLU A 93 7.01 8.36 19.10
N ARG A 94 5.72 8.10 18.88
CA ARG A 94 5.29 7.02 17.99
C ARG A 94 5.78 7.28 16.55
N LEU A 95 5.78 8.53 16.13
CA LEU A 95 6.21 9.00 14.81
C LEU A 95 7.51 9.78 14.95
N VAL A 96 8.44 9.57 14.02
CA VAL A 96 9.72 10.28 13.99
C VAL A 96 9.79 11.08 12.68
N PRO A 97 9.68 12.43 12.71
CA PRO A 97 9.71 13.26 11.50
C PRO A 97 11.14 13.46 10.98
N CYS A 98 11.75 12.40 10.45
CA CYS A 98 13.08 12.46 9.84
C CYS A 98 13.01 13.08 8.44
N VAL A 99 13.88 14.08 8.17
CA VAL A 99 13.98 14.78 6.87
C VAL A 99 15.36 14.64 6.20
N SER A 100 16.25 13.83 6.77
CA SER A 100 17.61 13.64 6.26
C SER A 100 17.60 12.86 4.94
N LEU A 101 18.05 13.51 3.87
CA LEU A 101 18.16 12.90 2.54
C LEU A 101 19.32 11.90 2.43
N ASP A 102 20.26 11.93 3.37
CA ASP A 102 21.38 10.98 3.44
C ASP A 102 21.05 9.74 4.28
N CYS A 103 19.84 9.65 4.84
CA CYS A 103 19.44 8.56 5.72
C CYS A 103 18.90 7.36 4.91
N PRO A 104 19.61 6.22 4.83
CA PRO A 104 19.10 5.03 4.13
C PRO A 104 17.87 4.41 4.83
N VAL A 105 17.71 4.62 6.15
CA VAL A 105 16.57 4.12 6.92
C VAL A 105 15.28 4.84 6.52
N LEU A 106 15.35 6.15 6.25
CA LEU A 106 14.20 6.94 5.79
C LEU A 106 13.62 6.36 4.49
N TYR A 107 14.47 6.05 3.50
CA TYR A 107 14.03 5.46 2.24
C TYR A 107 13.45 4.05 2.40
N LYS A 108 14.06 3.22 3.26
CA LYS A 108 13.53 1.88 3.58
C LYS A 108 12.17 1.96 4.27
N LEU A 109 12.03 2.83 5.27
CA LEU A 109 10.77 3.08 5.97
C LEU A 109 9.68 3.58 5.02
N SER A 110 10.02 4.47 4.09
CA SER A 110 9.10 4.93 3.04
C SER A 110 8.61 3.78 2.14
N ARG A 111 9.51 2.87 1.73
CA ARG A 111 9.13 1.69 0.94
C ARG A 111 8.19 0.75 1.69
N ILE A 112 8.49 0.45 2.95
CA ILE A 112 7.63 -0.39 3.80
C ILE A 112 6.28 0.30 4.02
N SER A 113 6.25 1.61 4.24
CA SER A 113 5.00 2.36 4.43
C SER A 113 4.10 2.33 3.18
N ARG A 114 4.68 2.29 1.98
CA ARG A 114 3.95 2.08 0.72
C ARG A 114 3.41 0.66 0.56
N GLN A 115 4.04 -0.33 1.17
CA GLN A 115 3.50 -1.70 1.21
C GLN A 115 2.35 -1.78 2.21
N LEU A 116 2.54 -1.20 3.40
CA LEU A 116 1.52 -1.19 4.46
C LEU A 116 0.27 -0.39 4.08
N SER A 117 0.34 0.57 3.15
CA SER A 117 -0.86 1.26 2.64
C SER A 117 -1.87 0.32 1.97
N LYS A 118 -1.46 -0.92 1.62
CA LYS A 118 -2.35 -1.98 1.13
C LYS A 118 -3.08 -2.72 2.26
N ALA A 119 -2.61 -2.64 3.51
CA ALA A 119 -3.20 -3.38 4.63
C ALA A 119 -4.68 -3.06 4.91
N PRO A 120 -5.17 -1.81 4.82
CA PRO A 120 -6.61 -1.53 4.96
C PRO A 120 -7.46 -2.27 3.91
N TYR A 121 -6.98 -2.35 2.68
CA TYR A 121 -7.64 -3.11 1.61
C TYR A 121 -7.66 -4.62 1.92
N LEU A 122 -6.55 -5.18 2.41
CA LEU A 122 -6.52 -6.60 2.81
C LEU A 122 -7.44 -6.88 4.00
N ARG A 123 -7.55 -5.97 4.97
CA ARG A 123 -8.51 -6.06 6.08
C ARG A 123 -9.96 -6.06 5.58
N GLN A 124 -10.28 -5.21 4.62
CA GLN A 124 -11.61 -5.21 3.99
C GLN A 124 -11.89 -6.52 3.24
N LEU A 125 -10.88 -7.15 2.62
CA LEU A 125 -11.05 -8.46 1.99
C LEU A 125 -11.32 -9.56 3.02
N LEU A 126 -10.71 -9.48 4.20
CA LEU A 126 -10.92 -10.44 5.29
C LEU A 126 -12.36 -10.47 5.78
N GLU A 127 -13.09 -9.36 5.74
CA GLU A 127 -14.52 -9.28 6.10
C GLU A 127 -15.44 -10.06 5.14
N GLN A 128 -14.92 -10.52 3.99
CA GLN A 128 -15.67 -11.25 2.97
C GLN A 128 -15.60 -12.78 3.12
N PHE A 129 -14.86 -13.29 4.10
CA PHE A 129 -14.61 -14.70 4.35
C PHE A 129 -14.94 -15.07 5.80
#